data_AF-A0A358XP75-F1
#
_entry.id   AF-A0A358XP75-F1
#
_cell.length_a   1.000
_cell.length_b   1.000
_cell.length_c   1.000
_cell.angle_alpha   90.00
_cell.angle_beta   90.00
_cell.angle_gamma   90.00
#
_symmetry.space_group_name_H-M   'P 1'
#
loop_
_entity.id
_entity.type
_entity.pdbx_description
1 polymer ?
#
loop_
_entity_poly.entity_id
_entity_poly.type
_entity_poly.pdbx_seq_one_letter_code
_entity_poly.pdbx_strand_id
1 'polypeptide(L)' 'MENYSITITLHSPAEKVLGTLINDIPLWWTEIFDCISNKQGESFTTLFGEPIVNQFRLQELQANTKVAFYSIL' A
#
# COMPACT_ATOMS: atom_id res chain seq x y z
N MET A 1 -4.77 -8.95 20.17
CA MET A 1 -4.47 -8.20 18.93
C MET A 1 -5.01 -6.81 19.13
N GLU A 2 -4.17 -5.80 18.94
CA GLU A 2 -4.58 -4.41 18.97
C GLU A 2 -4.85 -3.95 17.54
N ASN A 3 -5.92 -3.17 17.37
CA ASN A 3 -6.27 -2.59 16.09
C ASN A 3 -6.01 -1.08 16.16
N TYR A 4 -5.33 -0.57 15.16
CA TYR A 4 -5.02 0.85 15.03
C TYR A 4 -5.81 1.45 13.87
N SER A 5 -6.32 2.67 14.05
CA SER A 5 -7.10 3.39 13.05
C SER A 5 -6.67 4.85 13.02
N ILE A 6 -6.49 5.38 11.81
CA ILE A 6 -6.25 6.79 11.56
C ILE A 6 -7.17 7.26 10.42
N THR A 7 -7.67 8.48 10.53
CA THR A 7 -8.50 9.11 9.49
C THR A 7 -7.90 10.47 9.16
N ILE A 8 -7.67 10.71 7.86
CA ILE A 8 -7.10 11.95 7.34
C ILE A 8 -8.03 12.46 6.24
N THR A 9 -8.42 13.73 6.31
CA THR A 9 -9.20 14.39 5.25
C THR A 9 -8.24 14.93 4.19
N LEU A 10 -8.44 14.52 2.93
CA LEU A 10 -7.65 14.96 1.79
C LEU A 10 -8.50 15.78 0.82
N HIS A 11 -7.99 16.92 0.37
CA HIS A 11 -8.59 17.69 -0.72
C HIS A 11 -8.15 17.12 -2.07
N SER A 12 -8.51 15.87 -2.36
CA SER A 12 -8.19 15.20 -3.62
C SER A 12 -9.30 14.23 -4.03
N PRO A 13 -9.54 14.03 -5.34
CA PRO A 13 -10.47 13.02 -5.82
C PRO A 13 -10.07 11.61 -5.36
N ALA A 14 -11.06 10.76 -5.04
CA ALA A 14 -10.81 9.40 -4.57
C ALA A 14 -10.01 8.55 -5.56
N GLU A 15 -10.25 8.74 -6.87
CA GLU A 15 -9.50 8.07 -7.94
C GLU A 15 -8.00 8.37 -7.89
N LYS A 16 -7.64 9.61 -7.57
CA LYS A 16 -6.24 10.05 -7.49
C LYS A 16 -5.58 9.45 -6.25
N VAL A 17 -6.29 9.47 -5.11
CA VAL A 17 -5.80 8.87 -3.87
C VAL A 17 -5.55 7.38 -4.06
N LEU A 18 -6.52 6.62 -4.59
CA LEU A 18 -6.34 5.19 -4.83
C LEU A 18 -5.28 4.91 -5.90
N GLY A 19 -5.24 5.69 -6.98
CA GLY A 19 -4.24 5.56 -8.02
C GLY A 19 -2.82 5.67 -7.45
N THR A 20 -2.58 6.65 -6.59
CA THR A 20 -1.29 6.88 -5.93
C THR A 20 -0.96 5.78 -4.90
N LEU A 21 -1.93 5.29 -4.14
CA LEU A 21 -1.72 4.19 -3.18
C LEU A 21 -1.29 2.87 -3.83
N ILE A 22 -1.45 2.73 -5.14
CA ILE A 22 -1.22 1.47 -5.84
C ILE A 22 -0.07 1.60 -6.83
N ASN A 23 -0.05 2.66 -7.63
CA ASN A 23 0.89 2.83 -8.73
C ASN A 23 2.10 3.67 -8.35
N ASP A 24 1.98 4.50 -7.31
CA ASP A 24 2.99 5.49 -6.94
C ASP A 24 3.59 5.22 -5.55
N ILE A 25 3.70 3.95 -5.16
CA ILE A 25 4.22 3.54 -3.85
C ILE A 25 5.58 4.18 -3.51
N PRO A 26 6.55 4.27 -4.44
CA PRO A 26 7.82 4.95 -4.18
C PRO A 26 7.71 6.43 -3.78
N LEU A 27 6.57 7.09 -4.04
CA LEU A 27 6.37 8.50 -3.69
C LEU A 27 5.94 8.71 -2.24
N TRP A 28 5.34 7.70 -1.60
CA TRP A 28 4.86 7.77 -0.22
C TRP A 28 5.50 6.73 0.71
N TRP A 29 6.27 5.81 0.16
CA TRP A 29 7.14 4.90 0.90
C TRP A 29 8.56 5.02 0.35
N THR A 30 9.46 5.63 1.13
CA THR A 30 10.79 6.04 0.67
C THR A 30 11.87 4.97 0.90
N GLU A 31 11.59 3.93 1.67
CA GLU A 31 12.50 2.82 1.89
C GLU A 31 12.42 1.79 0.74
N ILE A 32 13.50 1.03 0.52
CA ILE A 32 13.72 0.19 -0.68
C ILE A 32 12.43 -0.56 -1.06
N PHE A 33 11.98 -0.26 -2.27
CA PHE A 33 10.75 -0.78 -2.87
C PHE A 33 11.11 -1.55 -4.14
N ASP A 34 10.71 -2.81 -4.19
CA ASP A 34 10.84 -3.64 -5.39
C ASP A 34 9.43 -4.02 -5.90
N CYS A 35 9.12 -3.55 -7.11
CA CYS A 35 7.89 -3.76 -7.90
C CYS A 35 6.57 -3.09 -7.44
N ILE A 36 5.80 -2.63 -8.43
CA ILE A 36 4.42 -2.11 -8.28
C ILE A 36 3.45 -3.30 -8.20
N SER A 37 2.52 -3.27 -7.25
CA SER A 37 1.47 -4.29 -7.08
C SER A 37 0.11 -3.69 -7.38
N ASN A 38 -0.24 -3.56 -8.67
CA ASN A 38 -1.50 -2.93 -9.09
C ASN A 38 -2.62 -3.89 -9.49
N LYS A 39 -2.38 -5.20 -9.40
CA LYS A 39 -3.42 -6.21 -9.56
C LYS A 39 -3.60 -7.02 -8.29
N GLN A 40 -4.85 -7.37 -8.02
CA GLN A 40 -5.18 -8.22 -6.87
C GLN A 40 -4.38 -9.52 -6.95
N GLY A 41 -3.76 -9.89 -5.82
CA GLY A 41 -2.89 -11.06 -5.72
C GLY A 41 -1.42 -10.81 -6.08
N GLU A 42 -1.06 -9.67 -6.66
CA GLU A 42 0.34 -9.24 -6.78
C GLU A 42 0.91 -8.83 -5.42
N SER A 43 2.23 -8.76 -5.32
CA SER A 43 2.93 -8.43 -4.08
C SER A 43 4.07 -7.47 -4.36
N PHE A 44 4.38 -6.65 -3.37
CA PHE A 44 5.54 -5.76 -3.36
C PHE A 44 6.32 -5.95 -2.08
N THR A 45 7.62 -5.72 -2.14
CA THR A 45 8.53 -5.86 -1.00
C THR A 45 8.95 -4.47 -0.54
N THR A 46 8.90 -4.24 0.76
CA THR A 46 9.34 -3.01 1.43
C THR A 46 10.32 -3.33 2.52
N LEU A 47 11.30 -2.45 2.72
CA LEU A 47 12.05 -2.41 3.98
C LEU A 47 11.32 -1.55 5.02
N PHE A 48 11.53 -1.91 6.29
CA PHE A 48 11.11 -1.17 7.49
C PHE A 48 12.32 -0.96 8.40
N GLY A 49 13.23 -0.08 8.01
CA GLY A 49 14.57 0.02 8.58
C GLY A 49 15.44 -1.20 8.25
N GLU A 50 16.75 -1.06 8.37
CA GLU A 50 17.66 -2.20 8.21
C GLU A 50 17.62 -3.07 9.49
N PRO A 51 17.41 -4.41 9.41
CA PRO A 51 17.26 -5.28 8.23
C PRO A 51 15.83 -5.84 8.05
N ILE A 52 14.77 -5.13 8.44
CA ILE A 52 13.41 -5.70 8.43
C ILE A 52 12.85 -5.64 7.00
N VAL A 53 12.72 -6.82 6.39
CA VAL A 53 12.04 -7.01 5.10
C VAL A 53 10.61 -7.41 5.37
N ASN A 54 9.66 -6.74 4.74
CA ASN A 54 8.28 -7.19 4.68
C ASN A 54 7.79 -7.28 3.23
N GLN A 55 6.86 -8.18 2.98
CA GLN A 55 6.19 -8.31 1.71
C GLN A 55 4.69 -8.16 1.92
N PHE A 56 4.09 -7.26 1.16
CA PHE A 56 2.66 -7.02 1.17
C PHE A 56 2.03 -7.59 -0.07
N ARG A 57 0.89 -8.26 0.10
CA ARG A 57 0.06 -8.75 -1.00
C ARG A 57 -1.24 -7.96 -1.07
N LEU A 58 -1.63 -7.55 -2.28
CA LEU A 58 -2.90 -6.86 -2.51
C LEU A 58 -4.06 -7.84 -2.36
N GLN A 59 -4.80 -7.72 -1.26
CA GLN A 59 -5.95 -8.56 -0.93
C GLN A 59 -7.21 -8.13 -1.64
N GLU A 60 -7.46 -6.81 -1.67
CA GLU A 60 -8.71 -6.24 -2.14
C GLU A 60 -8.45 -4.89 -2.82
N LEU A 61 -9.08 -4.71 -3.98
CA LEU A 61 -9.06 -3.46 -4.72
C LEU A 61 -10.48 -3.16 -5.23
N GLN A 62 -11.10 -2.15 -4.62
CA GLN A 62 -12.37 -1.59 -5.08
C GLN A 62 -12.15 -0.18 -5.60
N ALA A 63 -12.51 0.05 -6.86
CA ALA A 63 -12.31 1.34 -7.51
C ALA A 63 -12.95 2.49 -6.70
N ASN A 64 -12.16 3.52 -6.42
CA ASN A 64 -12.54 4.74 -5.73
C ASN A 64 -13.04 4.58 -4.28
N THR A 65 -12.92 3.40 -3.67
CA THR A 65 -13.41 3.12 -2.31
C THR A 65 -12.38 2.49 -1.40
N LYS A 66 -11.67 1.44 -1.83
CA LYS A 66 -10.87 0.63 -0.90
C LYS A 66 -9.66 -0.03 -1.55
N VAL A 67 -8.57 -0.05 -0.80
CA VAL A 67 -7.38 -0.88 -1.04
C VAL A 67 -7.05 -1.57 0.28
N ALA A 68 -6.77 -2.88 0.25
CA ALA A 68 -6.33 -3.62 1.43
C ALA A 68 -5.14 -4.51 1.11
N PHE A 69 -4.13 -4.45 1.95
CA PHE A 69 -2.93 -5.29 1.88
C PHE A 69 -2.82 -6.15 3.13
N TYR A 70 -2.11 -7.27 3.02
CA TYR A 70 -1.72 -8.07 4.17
C TYR A 70 -0.25 -8.49 4.06
N SER A 71 0.40 -8.56 5.22
CA SER A 71 1.78 -9.06 5.39
C SER A 71 1.84 -10.54 5.04
N ILE A 72 2.80 -10.95 4.22
CA ILE A 72 3.02 -12.37 3.85
C ILE A 72 4.42 -12.89 4.19
N LEU A 73 5.27 -12.03 4.74
CA LEU A 73 6.57 -12.35 5.33
C LEU A 73 6.55 -12.02 6.83
#